data_AF-A0A8T0ZET8-F1
#
_entry.id   AF-A0A8T0ZET8-F1
#
_cell.length_a   1.000
_cell.length_b   1.000
_cell.length_c   1.000
_cell.angle_alpha   90.00
_cell.angle_beta   90.00
_cell.angle_gamma   90.00
#
_symmetry.space_group_name_H-M   'P 1'
#
loop_
_entity.id
_entity.type
_entity.pdbx_description
1 polymer ?
#
loop_
_entity_poly.entity_id
_entity_poly.type
_entity_poly.pdbx_seq_one_letter_code
_entity_poly.pdbx_strand_id
1 'polypeptide(L)'
;MMNENYGDEAVLHNIRVKPGAENYTECSYSRGVQKGDKPLILGNGPKKPVCKYSMDQIHLVEGGAQQQQQQTVGTVRPANDAKESKNDKDVSQQNK
;
A
#
# COMPACT_ATOMS: atom_id res chain seq x y z
N MET A 1 -8.79 0.24 -7.63
CA MET A 1 -8.93 1.56 -6.97
C MET A 1 -10.39 1.89 -6.81
N MET A 2 -10.78 2.41 -5.65
CA MET A 2 -12.15 2.79 -5.31
C MET A 2 -12.27 4.30 -5.14
N ASN A 3 -13.37 4.91 -5.60
CA ASN A 3 -13.60 6.33 -5.47
C ASN A 3 -14.39 6.65 -4.20
N GLU A 4 -13.71 7.20 -3.20
CA GLU A 4 -14.30 7.51 -1.90
C GLU A 4 -15.46 8.50 -1.99
N ASN A 5 -15.33 9.53 -2.84
CA ASN A 5 -16.33 10.58 -2.99
C ASN A 5 -17.54 10.17 -3.87
N TYR A 6 -17.50 9.01 -4.52
CA TYR A 6 -18.63 8.48 -5.30
C TYR A 6 -19.35 7.32 -4.61
N GLY A 7 -18.96 7.00 -3.37
CA GLY A 7 -19.60 5.95 -2.58
C GLY A 7 -19.18 4.53 -2.98
N ASP A 8 -18.05 4.38 -3.66
CA ASP A 8 -17.50 3.06 -3.96
C ASP A 8 -17.13 2.35 -2.64
N GLU A 9 -17.50 1.08 -2.55
CA GLU A 9 -17.15 0.21 -1.44
C GLU A 9 -16.60 -1.12 -1.96
N ALA A 10 -15.46 -1.51 -1.41
CA ALA A 10 -14.86 -2.81 -1.63
C ALA A 10 -14.86 -3.59 -0.32
N VAL A 11 -15.39 -4.80 -0.35
CA VAL A 11 -15.38 -5.72 0.79
C VAL A 11 -14.53 -6.93 0.41
N LEU A 12 -13.42 -7.15 1.11
CA LEU A 12 -12.47 -8.21 0.80
C LEU A 12 -12.47 -9.26 1.90
N HIS A 13 -12.58 -10.52 1.51
CA HIS A 13 -12.62 -11.67 2.41
C HIS A 13 -11.82 -12.83 1.82
N ASN A 14 -11.05 -13.52 2.67
CA ASN A 14 -10.29 -14.73 2.33
C ASN A 14 -9.49 -14.62 1.01
N ILE A 15 -8.78 -13.51 0.83
CA ILE A 15 -7.92 -13.27 -0.33
C ILE A 15 -6.60 -14.00 -0.13
N ARG A 16 -6.13 -14.68 -1.19
CA ARG A 16 -4.82 -15.34 -1.22
C ARG A 16 -3.96 -14.69 -2.28
N VAL A 17 -2.81 -14.18 -1.88
CA VAL A 17 -1.88 -13.47 -2.76
C VAL A 17 -0.60 -14.29 -2.89
N LYS A 18 -0.21 -14.62 -4.11
CA LYS A 18 1.13 -15.14 -4.40
C LYS A 18 2.05 -13.94 -4.64
N PRO A 19 3.02 -13.64 -3.76
CA PRO A 19 3.91 -12.52 -3.97
C PRO A 19 4.75 -12.74 -5.25
N GLY A 20 4.89 -11.68 -6.04
CA GLY A 20 5.77 -11.63 -7.21
C GLY A 20 7.01 -10.78 -6.94
N ALA A 21 7.66 -10.31 -7.99
CA ALA A 21 8.80 -9.38 -7.87
C ALA A 21 8.38 -7.97 -7.40
N GLU A 22 7.10 -7.62 -7.56
CA GLU A 22 6.56 -6.32 -7.21
C GLU A 22 5.74 -6.38 -5.92
N ASN A 23 5.70 -5.24 -5.21
CA ASN A 23 4.83 -5.07 -4.05
C ASN A 23 3.37 -5.08 -4.49
N TYR A 24 2.52 -5.76 -3.73
CA TYR A 24 1.09 -5.79 -4.00
C TYR A 24 0.36 -4.77 -3.11
N THR A 25 -0.83 -4.36 -3.55
CA THR A 25 -1.75 -3.50 -2.78
C THR A 25 -3.15 -4.06 -2.92
N GLU A 26 -3.75 -4.44 -1.81
CA GLU A 26 -5.03 -5.15 -1.79
C GLU A 26 -6.20 -4.22 -2.11
N CYS A 27 -6.16 -3.04 -1.49
CA CYS A 27 -7.14 -2.00 -1.73
C CYS A 27 -6.45 -0.64 -1.76
N SER A 28 -6.87 0.17 -2.73
CA SER A 28 -6.39 1.53 -2.95
C SER A 28 -7.60 2.40 -3.26
N TYR A 29 -7.57 3.64 -2.79
CA TYR A 29 -8.70 4.55 -2.93
C TYR A 29 -8.25 5.96 -3.36
N SER A 30 -9.14 6.61 -4.08
CA SER A 30 -8.91 7.90 -4.72
C SER A 30 -10.11 8.83 -4.57
N ARG A 31 -9.90 10.12 -4.82
CA ARG A 31 -10.96 11.05 -5.13
C ARG A 31 -11.20 11.00 -6.63
N GLY A 32 -12.32 10.39 -7.02
CA GLY A 32 -12.79 10.40 -8.38
C GLY A 32 -13.14 11.81 -8.83
N VAL A 33 -12.96 12.06 -10.12
CA VAL A 33 -13.23 13.33 -10.78
C VAL A 33 -13.98 13.06 -12.08
N GLN A 34 -14.53 14.11 -12.69
CA GLN A 34 -15.16 13.98 -14.00
C GLN A 34 -14.13 13.61 -15.08
N LYS A 35 -14.63 13.10 -16.20
CA LYS A 35 -13.78 12.69 -17.32
C LYS A 35 -12.94 13.88 -17.81
N GLY A 36 -11.63 13.65 -17.93
CA GLY A 36 -10.66 14.65 -18.40
C GLY A 36 -9.73 15.14 -17.30
N ASP A 37 -10.15 15.05 -16.04
CA ASP A 37 -9.32 15.39 -14.90
C ASP A 37 -8.58 14.17 -14.33
N LYS A 38 -7.44 14.41 -13.67
CA LYS A 38 -6.65 13.35 -13.03
C LYS A 38 -7.22 13.05 -11.63
N PRO A 39 -7.61 11.78 -11.34
CA PRO A 39 -8.01 11.40 -9.99
C PRO A 39 -6.87 11.60 -8.98
N LEU A 40 -7.22 12.02 -7.76
CA LEU A 40 -6.25 12.15 -6.67
C LEU A 40 -6.17 10.83 -5.91
N ILE A 41 -4.98 10.22 -5.86
CA ILE A 41 -4.73 9.05 -5.01
C ILE A 41 -4.74 9.50 -3.55
N LEU A 42 -5.60 8.89 -2.74
CA LEU A 42 -5.75 9.26 -1.33
C LEU A 42 -5.00 8.30 -0.41
N GLY A 43 -4.94 7.01 -0.77
CA GLY A 43 -4.18 6.03 0.01
C GLY A 43 -4.45 4.59 -0.36
N ASN A 44 -3.80 3.70 0.40
CA ASN A 44 -3.88 2.26 0.29
C ASN A 44 -4.27 1.65 1.64
N GLY A 45 -4.77 0.42 1.64
CA GLY A 45 -5.06 -0.35 2.84
C GLY A 45 -6.53 -0.33 3.28
N PRO A 46 -6.83 -0.89 4.46
CA PRO A 46 -8.17 -0.89 5.04
C PRO A 46 -8.63 0.54 5.38
N LYS A 47 -9.82 0.90 4.94
CA LYS A 47 -10.47 2.18 5.27
C LYS A 47 -11.98 2.02 5.18
N LYS A 48 -12.70 2.14 6.29
CA LYS A 48 -14.17 2.15 6.25
C LYS A 48 -14.68 3.53 5.77
N PRO A 49 -15.69 3.61 4.88
CA PRO A 49 -16.42 2.50 4.25
C PRO A 49 -15.80 1.97 2.94
N VAL A 50 -14.76 2.59 2.40
CA VAL A 50 -14.28 2.36 1.02
C VAL A 50 -13.59 1.00 0.80
N CYS A 51 -12.76 0.56 1.74
CA CYS A 51 -11.99 -0.68 1.74
C CYS A 51 -12.24 -1.43 3.06
N LYS A 52 -13.21 -2.34 3.07
CA LYS A 52 -13.65 -3.11 4.24
C LYS A 52 -12.99 -4.48 4.24
N TYR A 53 -11.92 -4.61 5.02
CA TYR A 53 -11.28 -5.88 5.35
C TYR A 53 -10.42 -5.73 6.58
N SER A 54 -9.95 -6.85 7.09
CA SER A 54 -8.95 -6.94 8.14
C SER A 54 -7.77 -7.75 7.62
N MET A 55 -6.56 -7.53 8.16
CA MET A 55 -5.35 -8.13 7.60
C MET A 55 -5.34 -9.67 7.68
N ASP A 56 -6.10 -10.27 8.61
CA ASP A 56 -6.33 -11.72 8.69
C ASP A 56 -7.09 -12.29 7.48
N GLN A 57 -7.78 -11.45 6.71
CA GLN A 57 -8.45 -11.86 5.47
C GLN A 57 -7.51 -11.91 4.27
N ILE A 58 -6.26 -11.47 4.43
CA ILE A 58 -5.25 -11.44 3.38
C ILE A 58 -4.16 -12.45 3.73
N HIS A 59 -4.02 -13.47 2.90
CA HIS A 59 -3.05 -14.55 3.12
C HIS A 59 -2.02 -14.55 2.01
N LEU A 60 -0.75 -14.30 2.35
CA LEU A 60 0.33 -14.54 1.40
C LEU A 60 0.56 -16.04 1.32
N VAL A 61 0.45 -16.60 0.12
CA VAL A 61 0.77 -18.00 -0.14
C VAL A 61 2.20 -18.09 -0.67
N GLU A 62 3.05 -18.85 0.01
CA GLU A 62 4.42 -19.07 -0.44
C GLU A 62 4.42 -19.82 -1.78
N GLY A 63 5.03 -19.18 -2.78
CA GLY A 63 5.37 -19.82 -4.04
C GLY A 63 6.87 -19.88 -4.21
N GLY A 64 7.53 -20.83 -3.55
CA GLY A 64 8.86 -21.32 -3.96
C GLY A 64 10.06 -20.36 -3.91
N ALA A 65 9.95 -19.16 -3.32
CA ALA A 65 11.11 -18.30 -3.09
C ALA A 65 10.99 -17.60 -1.73
N GLN A 66 11.84 -18.06 -0.82
CA GLN A 66 12.33 -17.42 0.41
C GLN A 66 11.44 -16.35 1.05
N GLN A 67 10.88 -16.75 2.20
CA GLN A 67 10.33 -15.88 3.23
C GLN A 67 11.17 -14.61 3.41
N GLN A 68 10.66 -13.48 2.95
CA GLN A 68 10.98 -12.22 3.60
C GLN A 68 10.26 -12.23 4.94
N GLN A 69 10.91 -12.88 5.91
CA GLN A 69 10.59 -12.69 7.32
C GLN A 69 10.68 -11.19 7.60
N GLN A 70 9.59 -10.66 8.16
CA GLN A 70 9.49 -9.32 8.72
C GLN A 70 9.74 -8.19 7.70
N GLN A 71 8.72 -7.88 6.89
CA GLN A 71 8.45 -6.46 6.67
C GLN A 71 8.04 -5.91 8.04
N THR A 72 9.01 -5.38 8.80
CA THR A 72 8.76 -4.44 9.88
C THR A 72 7.66 -3.51 9.42
N VAL A 73 6.52 -3.52 10.13
CA VAL A 73 5.40 -2.58 10.05
C VAL A 73 5.83 -1.38 9.22
N GLY A 74 5.60 -1.47 7.90
CA GLY A 74 6.19 -0.52 6.97
C GLY A 74 5.66 0.83 7.38
N THR A 75 6.55 1.77 7.69
CA THR A 75 6.22 3.15 8.01
C THR A 75 5.15 3.62 7.05
N VAL A 76 3.90 3.65 7.53
CA VAL A 76 2.78 4.31 6.87
C VAL A 76 3.19 5.78 6.83
N ARG A 77 3.87 6.20 5.77
CA ARG A 77 4.12 7.62 5.53
C ARG A 77 2.76 8.27 5.29
N PRO A 78 2.27 9.13 6.19
CA PRO A 78 1.08 9.92 5.91
C PRO A 78 1.41 10.84 4.72
N ALA A 79 0.41 11.12 3.89
CA ALA A 79 0.56 11.89 2.66
C ALA A 79 0.99 13.36 2.82
N ASN A 80 1.40 13.82 4.01
CA ASN A 80 1.73 15.22 4.28
C ASN A 80 3.22 15.56 4.17
N ASP A 81 4.13 14.59 4.01
CA ASP A 81 5.56 14.87 3.81
C ASP A 81 5.95 14.84 2.32
N ALA A 82 5.34 15.72 1.55
CA ALA A 82 5.86 16.17 0.26
C ALA A 82 6.66 17.47 0.47
N LYS A 83 7.76 17.41 1.22
CA LYS A 83 8.84 18.41 1.12
C LYS A 83 10.19 17.71 0.96
N GLU A 84 10.67 17.79 -0.28
CA GLU A 84 12.07 17.90 -0.70
C GLU A 84 13.10 17.06 0.08
N SER A 85 13.37 15.82 -0.36
CA SER A 85 14.61 15.14 -0.01
C SER A 85 15.74 15.57 -0.94
N LYS A 86 16.50 16.58 -0.52
CA LYS A 86 17.93 16.70 -0.87
C LYS A 86 18.72 15.79 0.08
N ASN A 87 19.62 15.01 -0.53
CA ASN A 87 20.77 14.27 0.00
C ASN A 87 20.90 14.09 1.52
N ASP A 88 21.07 12.83 1.94
CA ASP A 88 22.25 12.46 2.73
C ASP A 88 22.60 10.98 2.50
N LYS A 89 23.80 10.75 1.97
CA LYS A 89 24.45 9.44 1.95
C LYS A 89 25.36 9.41 3.18
N ASP A 90 24.92 8.77 4.25
CA ASP A 90 25.81 8.27 5.29
C ASP A 90 25.59 6.76 5.44
N VAL A 91 26.56 5.97 4.98
CA VAL A 91 26.81 4.64 5.52
C VAL A 91 28.31 4.48 5.66
N SER A 92 28.74 4.71 6.91
CA SER A 92 29.94 4.22 7.57
C SER A 92 30.47 2.87 7.06
N GLN A 93 31.78 2.77 6.86
CA GLN A 93 32.52 1.51 7.04
C GLN A 93 33.81 1.71 7.83
N GLN A 94 33.95 0.83 8.81
CA GLN A 94 34.95 0.73 9.87
C GLN A 94 36.18 -0.09 9.41
N ASN A 95 37.28 0.10 10.14
CA ASN A 95 38.43 -0.81 10.30
C ASN A 95 39.43 -0.95 9.13
N LYS A 96 40.57 -0.25 9.18
CA LYS A 96 41.86 -0.76 9.68
C LYS A 96 42.96 0.30 9.57
#